data_AF-A0A2S4K0X1-F1
#
_entry.id   AF-A0A2S4K0X1-F1
#
_cell.length_a   1.000
_cell.length_b   1.000
_cell.length_c   1.000
_cell.angle_alpha   90.00
_cell.angle_beta   90.00
_cell.angle_gamma   90.00
#
_symmetry.space_group_name_H-M   'P 1'
#
loop_
_entity.id
_entity.type
_entity.pdbx_description
1 polymer ?
#
loop_
_entity_poly.entity_id
_entity_poly.type
_entity_poly.pdbx_seq_one_letter_code
_entity_poly.pdbx_strand_id
1 'polypeptide(L)'
;MPKPAGLEGTDDLFDYYLGYNDERQLVRLDGSSSVIHDANEYENVRLTPETASVYLPFFCYFIHSDQGNFYVLDGKNDPRMEQLRPMMDPDVIKKIAPPTLIREDEAGYYLFSAYTLYGTILAKTEYLVHPQGFVEMGDDDPVWQMPAPGV
;
A
#
# COMPACT_ATOMS: atom_id res chain seq x y z
N MET A 1 7.26 -14.93 -18.68
CA MET A 1 6.63 -15.88 -17.75
C MET A 1 5.15 -15.54 -17.68
N PRO A 2 4.23 -16.52 -17.64
CA PRO A 2 2.81 -16.20 -17.47
C PRO A 2 2.60 -15.59 -16.09
N LYS A 3 1.82 -14.52 -16.05
CA LYS A 3 1.42 -13.80 -14.83
C LYS A 3 0.60 -14.77 -13.96
N PRO A 4 0.84 -14.86 -12.65
CA PRO A 4 0.07 -15.76 -11.79
C PRO A 4 -1.39 -15.28 -11.72
N ALA A 5 -2.29 -16.09 -12.26
CA ALA A 5 -3.73 -15.88 -12.20
C ALA A 5 -4.23 -16.11 -10.76
N GLY A 6 -4.96 -15.15 -10.21
CA GLY A 6 -5.60 -15.30 -8.90
C GLY A 6 -5.67 -14.05 -8.02
N LEU A 7 -4.98 -12.97 -8.38
CA LEU A 7 -5.12 -11.64 -7.75
C LEU A 7 -5.53 -10.57 -8.78
N GLU A 8 -6.01 -11.00 -9.94
CA GLU A 8 -6.68 -10.12 -10.89
C GLU A 8 -8.07 -9.87 -10.32
N GLY A 9 -8.24 -8.71 -9.67
CA GLY A 9 -9.53 -8.05 -9.72
C GLY A 9 -9.98 -8.06 -11.18
N THR A 10 -11.25 -8.37 -11.41
CA THR A 10 -11.86 -8.31 -12.74
C THR A 10 -11.37 -7.07 -13.47
N ASP A 11 -11.05 -7.20 -14.77
CA ASP A 11 -10.81 -6.09 -15.72
C ASP A 11 -12.07 -5.20 -15.88
N ASP A 12 -12.70 -4.83 -14.79
CA ASP A 12 -13.53 -3.65 -14.74
C ASP A 12 -12.57 -2.47 -14.81
N LEU A 13 -12.51 -1.83 -15.99
CA LEU A 13 -11.79 -0.56 -16.22
C LEU A 13 -12.39 0.52 -15.31
N PHE A 14 -12.03 0.50 -14.03
CA PHE A 14 -12.36 1.55 -13.09
C PHE A 14 -11.30 2.65 -13.21
N ASP A 15 -11.70 3.79 -13.75
CA ASP A 15 -10.95 5.03 -13.57
C ASP A 15 -11.23 5.58 -12.17
N TYR A 16 -10.19 5.74 -11.37
CA TYR A 16 -10.29 6.37 -10.05
C TYR A 16 -9.95 7.85 -10.15
N TYR A 17 -10.67 8.66 -9.39
CA TYR A 17 -10.45 10.10 -9.30
C TYR A 17 -10.27 10.49 -7.84
N LEU A 18 -9.27 11.32 -7.57
CA LEU A 18 -9.08 11.98 -6.30
C LEU A 18 -9.83 13.31 -6.32
N GLY A 19 -10.77 13.48 -5.39
CA GLY A 19 -11.39 14.78 -5.12
C GLY A 19 -10.57 15.55 -4.11
N TYR A 20 -10.21 16.79 -4.44
CA TYR A 20 -9.55 17.72 -3.52
C TYR A 20 -10.25 19.10 -3.59
N ASN A 21 -9.94 19.98 -2.64
CA ASN A 21 -10.49 21.29 -2.36
C ASN A 21 -12.00 21.37 -2.08
N ASP A 22 -12.44 22.55 -1.62
CA ASP A 22 -13.83 22.83 -1.29
C ASP A 22 -14.78 22.78 -2.50
N GLU A 23 -14.24 22.92 -3.72
CA GLU A 23 -14.98 22.83 -4.98
C GLU A 23 -15.06 21.39 -5.53
N ARG A 24 -14.40 20.44 -4.87
CA ARG A 24 -14.28 19.01 -5.27
C ARG A 24 -13.75 18.86 -6.69
N GLN A 25 -12.67 19.59 -7.00
CA GLN A 25 -11.95 19.32 -8.24
C GLN A 25 -11.50 17.86 -8.26
N LEU A 26 -11.71 17.21 -9.41
CA LEU A 26 -11.39 15.80 -9.61
C LEU A 26 -10.15 15.71 -10.49
N VAL A 27 -9.14 15.01 -10.00
CA VAL A 27 -7.97 14.62 -10.80
C VAL A 27 -7.94 13.10 -10.96
N ARG A 28 -7.63 12.62 -12.16
CA ARG A 28 -7.56 11.18 -12.43
C ARG A 28 -6.32 10.59 -11.78
N LEU A 29 -6.48 9.53 -11.01
CA LEU A 29 -5.39 8.72 -10.48
C LEU A 29 -4.91 7.78 -11.60
N ASP A 30 -3.75 8.09 -12.18
CA ASP A 30 -3.23 7.41 -13.37
C ASP A 30 -2.15 6.35 -13.06
N GLY A 31 -1.91 6.08 -11.78
CA GLY A 31 -0.83 5.19 -11.33
C GLY A 31 0.45 5.93 -10.93
N SER A 32 0.59 7.23 -11.24
CA SER A 32 1.74 8.04 -10.85
C SER A 32 1.57 8.66 -9.47
N SER A 33 2.66 8.74 -8.71
CA SER A 33 2.67 9.45 -7.43
C SER A 33 2.59 10.96 -7.58
N SER A 34 2.99 11.51 -8.73
CA SER A 34 2.97 12.95 -8.99
C SER A 34 1.57 13.54 -8.81
N VAL A 35 0.52 12.85 -9.28
CA VAL A 35 -0.87 13.32 -9.15
C VAL A 35 -1.28 13.48 -7.68
N ILE A 36 -0.88 12.54 -6.83
CA ILE A 36 -1.19 12.59 -5.40
C ILE A 36 -0.33 13.67 -4.72
N HIS A 37 0.94 13.81 -5.11
CA HIS A 37 1.83 14.84 -4.56
C HIS A 37 1.37 16.26 -4.92
N ASP A 38 0.96 16.51 -6.16
CA ASP A 38 0.43 17.81 -6.59
C ASP A 38 -0.85 18.17 -5.80
N ALA A 39 -1.74 17.20 -5.59
CA ALA A 39 -2.94 17.39 -4.76
C ALA A 39 -2.60 17.66 -3.28
N ASN A 40 -1.64 16.91 -2.72
CA ASN A 40 -1.18 17.14 -1.35
C ASN A 40 -0.56 18.54 -1.17
N GLU A 41 0.23 19.00 -2.14
CA GLU A 41 0.84 20.33 -2.12
C GLU A 41 -0.25 21.41 -2.18
N TYR A 42 -1.23 21.27 -3.07
CA TYR A 42 -2.35 22.19 -3.20
C TYR A 42 -3.16 22.32 -1.90
N GLU A 43 -3.53 21.19 -1.30
CA GLU A 43 -4.27 21.14 -0.02
C GLU A 43 -3.40 21.48 1.20
N ASN A 44 -2.09 21.65 0.99
CA ASN A 44 -1.11 21.85 2.05
C ASN A 44 -1.21 20.75 3.14
N VAL A 45 -1.31 19.49 2.71
CA VAL A 45 -1.48 18.31 3.59
C VAL A 45 -0.42 18.29 4.68
N ARG A 46 -0.87 18.01 5.92
CA ARG A 46 -0.04 17.79 7.11
C ARG A 46 -0.52 16.54 7.84
N LEU A 47 0.10 15.42 7.50
CA LEU A 47 -0.15 14.15 8.17
C LEU A 47 0.39 14.20 9.60
N THR A 48 -0.34 13.55 10.48
CA THR A 48 0.07 13.11 11.82
C THR A 48 0.41 11.62 11.76
N PRO A 49 1.04 11.01 12.78
CA PRO A 49 1.25 9.57 12.78
C PRO A 49 -0.04 8.75 12.55
N GLU A 50 -1.15 9.17 13.14
CA GLU A 50 -2.44 8.50 13.00
C GLU A 50 -2.96 8.58 11.57
N THR A 51 -2.95 9.76 10.95
CA THR A 51 -3.43 9.94 9.57
C THR A 51 -2.44 9.38 8.54
N ALA A 52 -1.14 9.40 8.82
CA ALA A 52 -0.10 8.77 8.00
C ALA A 52 -0.30 7.25 7.91
N SER A 53 -0.71 6.60 9.01
CA SER A 53 -0.98 5.15 9.02
C SER A 53 -2.09 4.73 8.06
N VAL A 54 -3.09 5.61 7.85
CA VAL A 54 -4.22 5.40 6.92
C VAL A 54 -3.87 5.86 5.50
N TYR A 55 -3.08 6.92 5.39
CA TYR A 55 -2.60 7.46 4.12
C TYR A 55 -1.70 6.47 3.37
N LEU A 56 -0.83 5.76 4.09
CA LEU A 56 0.15 4.84 3.47
C LEU A 56 -0.53 3.74 2.60
N PRO A 57 -1.52 2.97 3.09
CA PRO A 57 -2.24 2.02 2.23
C PRO A 57 -2.93 2.68 1.03
N PHE A 58 -3.51 3.87 1.21
CA PHE A 58 -4.12 4.63 0.11
C PHE A 58 -3.08 4.97 -0.97
N PHE A 59 -1.95 5.54 -0.56
CA PHE A 59 -0.87 5.92 -1.48
C PHE A 59 -0.37 4.70 -2.25
N CYS A 60 0.04 3.65 -1.54
CA CYS A 60 0.58 2.44 -2.16
C CYS A 60 -0.41 1.73 -3.09
N TYR A 61 -1.71 1.77 -2.78
CA TYR A 61 -2.75 1.17 -3.64
C TYR A 61 -2.84 1.84 -5.01
N PHE A 62 -2.70 3.16 -5.07
CA PHE A 62 -2.87 3.96 -6.29
C PHE A 62 -1.58 4.20 -7.07
N ILE A 63 -0.42 3.82 -6.54
CA ILE A 63 0.83 3.83 -7.31
C ILE A 63 0.98 2.50 -8.05
N HIS A 64 1.10 2.58 -9.37
CA HIS A 64 1.27 1.43 -10.24
C HIS A 64 2.75 1.31 -10.63
N SER A 65 3.31 0.12 -10.44
CA SER A 65 4.62 -0.24 -11.01
C SER A 65 4.45 -1.23 -12.16
N ASP A 66 5.54 -1.54 -12.86
CA ASP A 66 5.54 -2.53 -13.95
C ASP A 66 5.05 -3.92 -13.53
N GLN A 67 5.15 -4.30 -12.25
CA GLN A 67 4.64 -5.59 -11.73
C GLN A 67 3.29 -5.46 -11.01
N GLY A 68 2.65 -4.29 -11.05
CA GLY A 68 1.37 -4.00 -10.39
C GLY A 68 1.53 -3.10 -9.15
N ASN A 69 0.52 -3.16 -8.29
CA ASN A 69 0.37 -2.22 -7.17
C ASN A 69 0.98 -2.80 -5.89
N PHE A 70 1.33 -1.92 -4.95
CA PHE A 70 1.76 -2.30 -3.63
C PHE A 70 0.54 -2.37 -2.69
N TYR A 71 0.14 -3.57 -2.29
CA TYR A 71 -0.97 -3.73 -1.36
C TYR A 71 -0.48 -3.81 0.07
N VAL A 72 -0.50 -2.67 0.77
CA VAL A 72 -0.27 -2.63 2.21
C VAL A 72 -1.52 -3.18 2.91
N LEU A 73 -1.34 -4.25 3.68
CA LEU A 73 -2.44 -4.95 4.33
C LEU A 73 -2.85 -4.28 5.64
N ASP A 74 -4.15 -4.13 5.87
CA ASP A 74 -4.71 -3.62 7.14
C ASP A 74 -4.87 -4.73 8.21
N GLY A 75 -3.87 -5.62 8.27
CA GLY A 75 -3.85 -6.75 9.18
C GLY A 75 -4.55 -8.02 8.66
N LYS A 76 -4.61 -9.04 9.52
CA LYS A 76 -5.09 -10.39 9.20
C LYS A 76 -6.53 -10.50 8.68
N ASN A 77 -7.35 -9.46 8.83
CA ASN A 77 -8.74 -9.42 8.40
C ASN A 77 -8.95 -8.61 7.12
N ASP A 78 -7.87 -8.14 6.48
CA ASP A 78 -7.96 -7.47 5.19
C ASP A 78 -8.73 -8.36 4.19
N PRO A 79 -9.70 -7.83 3.43
CA PRO A 79 -10.48 -8.62 2.47
C PRO A 79 -9.62 -9.40 1.48
N ARG A 80 -8.44 -8.89 1.11
CA ARG A 80 -7.50 -9.59 0.20
C ARG A 80 -6.98 -10.89 0.79
N MET A 81 -6.96 -11.02 2.11
CA MET A 81 -6.55 -12.24 2.80
C MET A 81 -7.53 -13.39 2.60
N GLU A 82 -8.77 -13.16 2.18
CA GLU A 82 -9.75 -14.24 1.96
C GLU A 82 -9.25 -15.26 0.93
N GLN A 83 -8.66 -14.78 -0.16
CA GLN A 83 -8.11 -15.62 -1.23
C GLN A 83 -6.76 -16.22 -0.87
N LEU A 84 -5.94 -15.51 -0.08
CA LEU A 84 -4.59 -15.95 0.28
C LEU A 84 -4.58 -16.96 1.44
N ARG A 85 -5.51 -16.83 2.39
CA ARG A 85 -5.56 -17.60 3.63
C ARG A 85 -5.49 -19.13 3.43
N PRO A 86 -6.16 -19.75 2.44
CA PRO A 86 -6.05 -21.19 2.21
C PRO A 86 -4.65 -21.67 1.81
N MET A 87 -3.81 -20.78 1.25
CA MET A 87 -2.48 -21.08 0.72
C MET A 87 -1.33 -20.67 1.65
N MET A 88 -1.64 -19.96 2.74
CA MET A 88 -0.67 -19.37 3.64
C MET A 88 -0.51 -20.19 4.93
N ASP A 89 0.71 -20.21 5.46
CA ASP A 89 0.98 -20.75 6.79
C ASP A 89 0.21 -19.93 7.85
N PRO A 90 -0.62 -20.57 8.71
CA PRO A 90 -1.33 -19.90 9.79
C PRO A 90 -0.44 -19.04 10.70
N ASP A 91 0.83 -19.41 10.89
CA ASP A 91 1.77 -18.64 11.70
C ASP A 91 2.28 -17.38 11.01
N VAL A 92 2.30 -17.34 9.67
CA VAL A 92 2.51 -16.10 8.93
C VAL A 92 1.29 -15.20 9.09
N ILE A 93 0.08 -15.74 8.90
CA ILE A 93 -1.18 -14.98 8.99
C ILE A 93 -1.34 -14.29 10.35
N LYS A 94 -0.97 -14.96 11.45
CA LYS A 94 -1.03 -14.39 12.80
C LYS A 94 -0.15 -13.16 12.99
N LYS A 95 0.93 -13.02 12.21
CA LYS A 95 1.87 -11.91 12.31
C LYS A 95 1.42 -10.67 11.52
N ILE A 96 0.53 -10.85 10.54
CA ILE A 96 0.04 -9.76 9.68
C ILE A 96 -0.77 -8.77 10.52
N ALA A 97 -0.25 -7.55 10.61
CA ALA A 97 -0.80 -6.44 11.37
C ALA A 97 -0.93 -5.20 10.47
N PRO A 98 -1.79 -4.24 10.84
CA PRO A 98 -1.84 -2.93 10.19
C PRO A 98 -0.47 -2.21 10.23
N PRO A 99 -0.28 -1.19 9.37
CA PRO A 99 0.89 -0.32 9.45
C PRO A 99 1.15 0.15 10.88
N THR A 100 2.34 -0.14 11.40
CA THR A 100 2.72 0.15 12.78
C THR A 100 3.85 1.16 12.80
N LEU A 101 3.66 2.28 13.48
CA LEU A 101 4.71 3.27 13.69
C LEU A 101 5.85 2.65 14.51
N ILE A 102 7.06 2.64 13.95
CA ILE A 102 8.28 2.21 14.63
C ILE A 102 8.90 3.39 15.38
N ARG A 103 9.05 4.52 14.70
CA ARG A 103 9.62 5.75 15.26
C ARG A 103 9.19 6.98 14.47
N GLU A 104 9.28 8.11 15.13
CA GLU A 104 9.32 9.43 14.51
C GLU A 104 10.78 9.92 14.56
N ASP A 105 11.29 10.47 13.46
CA ASP A 105 12.63 11.05 13.43
C ASP A 105 12.65 12.53 13.84
N GLU A 106 13.85 13.13 13.95
CA GLU A 106 14.00 14.53 14.36
C GLU A 106 13.42 15.55 13.35
N ALA A 107 13.19 15.13 12.10
CA ALA A 107 12.57 15.93 11.05
C ALA A 107 11.03 15.82 11.07
N GLY A 108 10.47 14.99 11.96
CA GLY A 108 9.04 14.71 12.06
C GLY A 108 8.55 13.72 11.02
N TYR A 109 9.43 12.90 10.44
CA TYR A 109 9.06 11.84 9.51
C TYR A 109 8.71 10.57 10.27
N TYR A 110 7.75 9.82 9.74
CA TYR A 110 7.15 8.67 10.40
C TYR A 110 7.66 7.39 9.75
N LEU A 111 8.46 6.61 10.46
CA LEU A 111 8.87 5.29 10.00
C LEU A 111 7.81 4.26 10.39
N PHE A 112 7.17 3.65 9.41
CA PHE A 112 6.22 2.55 9.58
C PHE A 112 6.84 1.21 9.18
N SER A 113 6.45 0.16 9.88
CA SER A 113 6.56 -1.22 9.41
C SER A 113 5.19 -1.69 8.97
N ALA A 114 5.07 -2.23 7.75
CA ALA A 114 3.82 -2.74 7.22
C ALA A 114 4.02 -4.05 6.45
N TYR A 115 2.96 -4.85 6.34
CA TYR A 115 2.96 -6.04 5.48
C TYR A 115 2.49 -5.65 4.09
N THR A 116 3.36 -5.83 3.09
CA THR A 116 3.10 -5.45 1.70
C THR A 116 3.03 -6.69 0.83
N LEU A 117 1.90 -6.88 0.14
CA LEU A 117 1.79 -7.84 -0.94
C LEU A 117 2.13 -7.15 -2.26
N TYR A 118 3.14 -7.66 -2.95
CA TYR A 118 3.59 -7.18 -4.24
C TYR A 118 3.79 -8.35 -5.19
N GLY A 119 2.98 -8.40 -6.26
CA GLY A 119 2.90 -9.54 -7.15
C GLY A 119 2.54 -10.82 -6.39
N THR A 120 3.52 -11.68 -6.14
CA THR A 120 3.37 -12.95 -5.43
C THR A 120 4.10 -13.02 -4.10
N ILE A 121 4.79 -11.94 -3.71
CA ILE A 121 5.57 -11.88 -2.47
C ILE A 121 4.79 -11.09 -1.44
N LEU A 122 4.68 -11.65 -0.24
CA LEU A 122 4.35 -10.89 0.97
C LEU A 122 5.63 -10.61 1.72
N ALA A 123 5.94 -9.33 1.92
CA ALA A 123 7.09 -8.88 2.70
C ALA A 123 6.65 -8.02 3.89
N LYS A 124 7.49 -7.97 4.92
CA LYS A 124 7.42 -6.95 5.94
C LYS A 124 8.34 -5.80 5.51
N THR A 125 7.78 -4.64 5.26
CA THR A 125 8.45 -3.50 4.60
C THR A 125 8.48 -2.29 5.51
N GLU A 126 9.60 -1.57 5.50
CA GLU A 126 9.72 -0.26 6.12
C GLU A 126 9.31 0.85 5.14
N TYR A 127 8.55 1.83 5.64
CA TYR A 127 8.15 3.00 4.88
C TYR A 127 8.42 4.26 5.69
N LEU A 128 9.12 5.22 5.09
CA LEU A 128 9.30 6.56 5.66
C LEU A 128 8.24 7.49 5.06
N VAL A 129 7.31 7.96 5.89
CA VAL A 129 6.21 8.84 5.47
C VAL A 129 6.47 10.25 5.98
N HIS A 130 6.53 11.20 5.06
CA HIS A 130 6.73 12.61 5.38
C HIS A 130 5.38 13.25 5.73
N PRO A 131 5.34 14.29 6.58
CA PRO A 131 4.10 15.02 6.89
C PRO A 131 3.40 15.60 5.66
N GLN A 132 4.12 15.87 4.56
CA GLN A 132 3.57 16.37 3.30
C GLN A 132 3.03 15.25 2.39
N GLY A 133 3.10 13.99 2.83
CA GLY A 133 2.63 12.82 2.08
C GLY A 133 3.61 12.31 1.02
N PHE A 134 4.90 12.63 1.12
CA PHE A 134 5.93 11.87 0.42
C PHE A 134 6.14 10.53 1.12
N VAL A 135 6.37 9.46 0.35
CA VAL A 135 6.54 8.11 0.87
C VAL A 135 7.78 7.49 0.23
N GLU A 136 8.72 7.08 1.07
CA GLU A 136 9.90 6.33 0.66
C GLU A 136 9.80 4.88 1.17
N MET A 137 10.16 3.93 0.32
CA MET A 137 10.29 2.53 0.72
C MET A 137 11.72 2.28 1.19
N GLY A 138 11.85 1.73 2.40
CA GLY A 138 13.11 1.30 2.98
C GLY A 138 13.34 -0.20 2.77
N ASP A 139 13.91 -0.85 3.79
CA ASP A 139 14.20 -2.29 3.75
C ASP A 139 12.92 -3.13 3.74
N ASP A 140 12.98 -4.30 3.09
CA ASP A 140 11.93 -5.29 3.09
C ASP A 140 12.44 -6.71 3.36
N ASP A 141 11.69 -7.44 4.19
CA ASP A 141 11.95 -8.84 4.53
C ASP A 141 10.82 -9.71 3.96
N PRO A 142 11.06 -10.52 2.91
CA PRO A 142 10.09 -11.48 2.41
C PRO A 142 9.68 -12.48 3.51
N VAL A 143 8.39 -12.57 3.80
CA VAL A 143 7.84 -13.47 4.85
C VAL A 143 7.04 -14.63 4.27
N TRP A 144 6.54 -14.50 3.05
CA TRP A 144 5.83 -15.56 2.35
C TRP A 144 5.81 -15.32 0.83
N GLN A 145 5.72 -16.40 0.08
CA GLN A 145 5.67 -16.42 -1.37
C GLN A 145 4.47 -17.26 -1.80
N MET A 146 3.60 -16.68 -2.64
CA MET A 146 2.47 -17.39 -3.21
C MET A 146 2.97 -18.59 -4.02
N PRO A 147 2.44 -19.80 -3.78
CA PRO A 147 2.76 -20.98 -4.58
C PRO A 147 2.42 -20.75 -6.05
N ALA A 148 3.19 -21.37 -6.95
CA ALA A 148 2.83 -21.39 -8.37
C ALA A 148 1.48 -22.13 -8.56
N PRO A 149 0.62 -21.68 -9.48
CA PRO A 149 -0.63 -22.39 -9.77
C PRO A 149 -0.35 -23.83 -10.22
N GLY A 150 -0.91 -24.83 -9.51
CA GLY A 150 -0.99 -26.21 -9.97
C GLY A 150 0.19 -27.15 -9.63
N VAL A 151 0.71 -27.10 -8.41
CA VAL A 151 1.55 -28.18 -7.84
C VAL A 151 0.77 -28.97 -6.80
#